data_AF-A0A6L7W9U0-F1
#
_entry.id   AF-A0A6L7W9U0-F1
#
_cell.length_a   1.000
_cell.length_b   1.000
_cell.length_c   1.000
_cell.angle_alpha   90.00
_cell.angle_beta   90.00
_cell.angle_gamma   90.00
#
_symmetry.space_group_name_H-M   'P 1'
#
loop_
_entity.id
_entity.type
_entity.pdbx_description
1 polymer ?
#
loop_
_entity_poly.entity_id
_entity_poly.type
_entity_poly.pdbx_seq_one_letter_code
_entity_poly.pdbx_strand_id
1 'polypeptide(L)'
;MDTQPGRQDRTTYPIQDDVRLEVYWRNDRAGYGPAASVYAYNQEVLRLDCFGEAKKHGGKGHCHINLKQTRARQWMYPPGTVRDHIEHAIHDLRHNLRFCLQTNTDERIQQIEIDRETLQPIAQEVEAKMLAFADKLNLE
;
A
#
# COMPACT_ATOMS: atom_id res chain seq x y z
N MET A 1 -5.64 -14.39 -13.21
CA MET A 1 -5.86 -13.13 -12.47
C MET A 1 -6.03 -13.51 -11.01
N ASP A 2 -5.03 -13.21 -10.16
CA ASP A 2 -5.12 -13.44 -8.73
C ASP A 2 -6.22 -12.54 -8.12
N THR A 3 -7.39 -13.11 -7.86
CA THR A 3 -8.38 -12.48 -7.00
C THR A 3 -7.94 -12.75 -5.57
N GLN A 4 -7.13 -11.85 -4.99
CA GLN A 4 -6.87 -11.89 -3.55
C GLN A 4 -8.20 -11.63 -2.82
N PRO A 5 -8.76 -12.60 -2.09
CA PRO A 5 -10.02 -12.41 -1.38
C PRO A 5 -9.84 -11.30 -0.31
N GLY A 6 -10.86 -10.45 -0.15
CA GLY A 6 -10.86 -9.36 0.84
C GLY A 6 -10.49 -7.97 0.30
N ARG A 7 -10.09 -7.86 -0.97
CA ARG A 7 -9.85 -6.56 -1.65
C ARG A 7 -11.05 -6.17 -2.52
N GLN A 8 -11.54 -4.95 -2.32
CA GLN A 8 -12.71 -4.39 -3.00
C GLN A 8 -12.35 -3.05 -3.68
N ASP A 9 -13.17 -2.60 -4.63
CA ASP A 9 -13.04 -1.30 -5.31
C ASP A 9 -11.66 -0.98 -5.90
N ARG A 10 -10.94 -2.00 -6.38
CA ARG A 10 -9.54 -1.85 -6.80
C ARG A 10 -9.36 -0.87 -7.97
N THR A 11 -8.41 0.04 -7.83
CA THR A 11 -7.87 0.91 -8.90
C THR A 11 -6.39 0.61 -9.09
N THR A 12 -5.94 0.51 -10.35
CA THR A 12 -4.55 0.19 -10.69
C THR A 12 -3.90 1.35 -11.43
N TYR A 13 -2.71 1.73 -10.98
CA TYR A 13 -1.87 2.77 -11.55
C TYR A 13 -0.60 2.11 -12.10
N PRO A 14 -0.41 2.03 -13.42
CA PRO A 14 0.89 1.62 -13.97
C PRO A 14 1.95 2.66 -13.59
N ILE A 15 3.09 2.22 -13.07
CA ILE A 15 4.25 3.10 -12.80
C ILE A 15 5.21 3.05 -13.99
N GLN A 16 5.60 1.85 -14.37
CA GLN A 16 6.43 1.55 -15.55
C GLN A 16 6.25 0.06 -15.91
N ASP A 17 6.98 -0.43 -16.91
CA ASP A 17 6.95 -1.85 -17.26
C ASP A 17 7.23 -2.73 -16.03
N ASP A 18 6.40 -3.76 -15.88
CA ASP A 18 6.40 -4.71 -14.76
C ASP A 18 6.19 -4.13 -13.36
N VAL A 19 5.95 -2.82 -13.23
CA VAL A 19 5.68 -2.14 -11.96
C VAL A 19 4.31 -1.47 -11.96
N ARG A 20 3.47 -1.84 -11.00
CA ARG A 20 2.16 -1.21 -10.80
C ARG A 20 1.88 -0.96 -9.33
N LEU A 21 1.01 0.00 -9.08
CA LEU A 21 0.43 0.25 -7.77
C LEU A 21 -1.07 -0.03 -7.83
N GLU A 22 -1.59 -0.77 -6.85
CA GLU A 22 -3.01 -1.03 -6.67
C GLU A 22 -3.50 -0.35 -5.40
N VAL A 23 -4.56 0.46 -5.48
CA VAL A 23 -5.29 1.01 -4.33
C VAL A 23 -6.61 0.28 -4.22
N TYR A 24 -6.99 -0.14 -3.02
CA TYR A 24 -8.18 -0.94 -2.80
C TYR A 24 -8.73 -0.76 -1.39
N TRP A 25 -9.99 -1.11 -1.21
CA TRP A 25 -10.63 -1.22 0.10
C TRP A 25 -10.40 -2.62 0.67
N ARG A 26 -10.03 -2.70 1.95
CA ARG A 26 -10.03 -3.96 2.69
C ARG A 26 -11.22 -4.04 3.62
N ASN A 27 -11.87 -5.19 3.59
CA ASN A 27 -12.97 -5.54 4.48
C ASN A 27 -12.88 -7.03 4.84
N ASP A 28 -11.90 -7.35 5.68
CA ASP A 28 -11.66 -8.71 6.14
C ASP A 28 -11.25 -8.73 7.62
N ARG A 29 -11.07 -9.93 8.20
CA ARG A 29 -10.72 -10.08 9.63
C ARG A 29 -9.38 -9.44 10.01
N ALA A 30 -8.48 -9.24 9.06
CA ALA A 30 -7.16 -8.68 9.31
C ALA A 30 -7.11 -7.15 9.13
N GLY A 31 -8.14 -6.54 8.56
CA GLY A 31 -8.21 -5.08 8.45
C GLY A 31 -9.43 -4.54 7.73
N TYR A 32 -9.80 -3.33 8.13
CA TYR A 32 -10.91 -2.56 7.55
C TYR A 32 -10.43 -1.15 7.22
N GLY A 33 -10.44 -0.78 5.94
CA GLY A 33 -10.02 0.55 5.50
C GLY A 33 -9.29 0.57 4.15
N PRO A 34 -8.83 1.76 3.72
CA PRO A 34 -8.04 1.90 2.51
C PRO A 34 -6.68 1.21 2.65
N ALA A 35 -6.22 0.62 1.56
CA ALA A 35 -4.90 0.03 1.44
C ALA A 35 -4.33 0.26 0.03
N ALA A 36 -3.01 0.19 -0.07
CA ALA A 36 -2.29 0.24 -1.32
C ALA A 36 -1.19 -0.82 -1.37
N SER A 37 -0.87 -1.29 -2.57
CA SER A 37 0.18 -2.29 -2.80
C SER A 37 0.97 -1.95 -4.05
N VAL A 38 2.29 -1.95 -3.96
CA VAL A 38 3.18 -1.90 -5.12
C VAL A 38 3.59 -3.31 -5.49
N TYR A 39 3.47 -3.61 -6.79
CA TYR A 39 3.86 -4.87 -7.39
C TYR A 39 4.99 -4.65 -8.38
N ALA A 40 6.02 -5.50 -8.31
CA ALA A 40 7.06 -5.64 -9.32
C ALA A 40 7.10 -7.10 -9.80
N TYR A 41 6.98 -7.35 -11.10
CA TYR A 41 6.86 -8.71 -11.67
C TYR A 41 5.81 -9.59 -10.95
N ASN A 42 4.65 -9.00 -10.62
CA ASN A 42 3.57 -9.61 -9.82
C ASN A 42 3.93 -9.99 -8.37
N GLN A 43 5.10 -9.63 -7.88
CA GLN A 43 5.46 -9.76 -6.47
C GLN A 43 5.10 -8.50 -5.70
N GLU A 44 4.48 -8.66 -4.53
CA GLU A 44 4.10 -7.54 -3.68
C GLU A 44 5.31 -7.06 -2.86
N VAL A 45 5.92 -5.97 -3.31
CA VAL A 45 7.17 -5.43 -2.75
C VAL A 45 6.91 -4.45 -1.61
N LEU A 46 5.77 -3.78 -1.61
CA LEU A 46 5.33 -2.87 -0.56
C LEU A 46 3.80 -2.96 -0.43
N ARG A 47 3.30 -3.18 0.79
CA ARG A 47 1.87 -3.06 1.13
C ARG A 47 1.71 -2.02 2.22
N LEU A 48 0.71 -1.16 2.08
CA LEU A 48 0.39 -0.06 2.97
C LEU A 48 -1.07 -0.25 3.41
N ASP A 49 -1.28 -0.59 4.67
CA ASP A 49 -2.59 -0.88 5.25
C ASP A 49 -2.97 0.29 6.19
N CYS A 50 -3.97 1.11 5.83
CA CYS A 50 -4.32 2.36 6.52
C CYS A 50 -5.66 2.24 7.28
N PHE A 51 -5.65 1.64 8.46
CA PHE A 51 -6.89 1.26 9.18
C PHE A 51 -7.27 2.20 10.33
N GLY A 52 -6.43 3.17 10.67
CA GLY A 52 -6.58 3.97 11.89
C GLY A 52 -6.52 3.10 13.15
N GLU A 53 -7.00 3.63 14.27
CA GLU A 53 -7.19 2.90 15.53
C GLU A 53 -8.64 2.47 15.78
N ALA A 54 -9.56 2.68 14.82
CA ALA A 54 -10.98 2.43 15.00
C ALA A 54 -11.25 0.93 15.22
N LYS A 55 -11.29 0.53 16.51
CA LYS A 55 -11.49 -0.84 16.99
C LYS A 55 -12.78 -1.52 16.51
N LYS A 56 -13.74 -0.76 15.97
CA LYS A 56 -15.07 -1.26 15.57
C LYS A 56 -14.99 -2.31 14.45
N HIS A 57 -13.94 -2.28 13.61
CA HIS A 57 -13.83 -3.16 12.44
C HIS A 57 -12.50 -3.95 12.31
N GLY A 58 -11.55 -3.74 13.23
CA GLY A 58 -10.31 -4.53 13.32
C GLY A 58 -9.13 -3.98 12.52
N GLY A 59 -7.92 -4.28 12.99
CA GLY A 59 -6.64 -3.83 12.41
C GLY A 59 -6.04 -2.60 13.08
N LYS A 60 -4.75 -2.35 12.81
CA LYS A 60 -4.02 -1.10 13.09
C LYS A 60 -3.25 -0.75 11.82
N GLY A 61 -3.01 0.52 11.54
CA GLY A 61 -2.18 0.90 10.39
C GLY A 61 -0.79 0.29 10.44
N HIS A 62 -0.31 -0.21 9.31
CA HIS A 62 1.02 -0.80 9.17
C HIS A 62 1.44 -0.92 7.70
N CYS A 63 2.71 -1.19 7.46
CA CYS A 63 3.19 -1.61 6.16
C CYS A 63 3.88 -2.98 6.19
N HIS A 64 3.99 -3.58 5.01
CA HIS A 64 4.78 -4.79 4.75
C HIS A 64 5.78 -4.49 3.66
N ILE A 65 7.02 -4.92 3.84
CA ILE A 65 8.08 -4.83 2.84
C ILE A 65 8.39 -6.24 2.33
N ASN A 66 8.53 -6.40 1.02
CA ASN A 66 8.84 -7.66 0.34
C ASN A 66 8.03 -8.83 0.91
N LEU A 67 6.70 -8.73 0.80
CA LEU A 67 5.72 -9.49 1.60
C LEU A 67 6.03 -11.00 1.67
N LYS A 68 6.35 -11.61 0.52
CA LYS A 68 6.69 -13.03 0.42
C LYS A 68 8.00 -13.36 1.14
N GLN A 69 9.04 -12.55 0.93
CA GLN A 69 10.38 -12.72 1.51
C GLN A 69 10.37 -12.55 3.03
N THR A 70 9.64 -11.56 3.54
CA THR A 70 9.58 -11.25 4.97
C THR A 70 8.54 -12.06 5.72
N ARG A 71 7.78 -12.93 5.03
CA ARG A 71 6.68 -13.71 5.60
C ARG A 71 5.61 -12.82 6.24
N ALA A 72 5.24 -11.74 5.56
CA ALA A 72 4.25 -10.76 5.99
C ALA A 72 4.53 -10.12 7.36
N ARG A 73 5.80 -9.83 7.66
CA ARG A 73 6.17 -9.03 8.83
C ARG A 73 5.62 -7.61 8.68
N GLN A 74 5.07 -7.12 9.78
CA GLN A 74 4.43 -5.81 9.86
C GLN A 74 5.36 -4.79 10.48
N TRP A 75 5.40 -3.61 9.88
CA TRP A 75 5.92 -2.41 10.52
C TRP A 75 4.74 -1.53 10.92
N MET A 76 4.52 -1.37 12.22
CA MET A 76 3.34 -0.67 12.74
C MET A 76 3.47 0.84 12.57
N TYR A 77 2.39 1.49 12.15
CA TYR A 77 2.29 2.95 12.23
C TYR A 77 1.98 3.39 13.66
N PRO A 78 2.34 4.64 14.02
CA PRO A 78 1.89 5.24 15.27
C PRO A 78 0.36 5.20 15.41
N PRO A 79 -0.17 5.16 16.65
CA PRO A 79 -1.57 5.43 16.93
C PRO A 79 -2.08 6.69 16.20
N GLY A 80 -3.22 6.58 15.53
CA GLY A 80 -3.78 7.67 14.73
C GLY A 80 -5.07 7.31 14.00
N THR A 81 -5.62 8.29 13.30
CA THR A 81 -6.75 8.15 12.39
C THR A 81 -6.34 7.47 11.08
N VAL A 82 -7.32 7.10 10.26
CA VAL A 82 -7.07 6.60 8.91
C VAL A 82 -6.30 7.63 8.07
N ARG A 83 -6.58 8.93 8.25
CA ARG A 83 -5.86 10.00 7.54
C ARG A 83 -4.40 10.08 7.97
N ASP A 84 -4.11 9.99 9.26
CA ASP A 84 -2.73 9.95 9.77
C ASP A 84 -1.95 8.75 9.18
N HIS A 85 -2.59 7.58 9.07
CA HIS A 85 -1.98 6.40 8.45
C HIS A 85 -1.79 6.55 6.94
N ILE A 86 -2.70 7.23 6.23
CA ILE A 86 -2.53 7.58 4.81
C ILE A 86 -1.30 8.48 4.64
N GLU A 87 -1.11 9.49 5.50
CA GLU A 87 0.07 10.36 5.44
C GLU A 87 1.37 9.55 5.63
N HIS A 88 1.42 8.66 6.63
CA HIS A 88 2.54 7.74 6.82
C HIS A 88 2.77 6.83 5.61
N ALA A 89 1.70 6.26 5.06
CA ALA A 89 1.77 5.38 3.90
C ALA A 89 2.31 6.06 2.65
N ILE A 90 1.89 7.30 2.39
CA ILE A 90 2.38 8.09 1.24
C ILE A 90 3.84 8.49 1.44
N HIS A 91 4.24 8.82 2.67
CA HIS A 91 5.64 9.01 3.00
C HIS A 91 6.46 7.74 2.72
N ASP A 92 6.02 6.58 3.20
CA ASP A 92 6.68 5.29 2.94
C ASP A 92 6.77 4.96 1.45
N LEU A 93 5.70 5.22 0.69
CA LEU A 93 5.71 5.02 -0.77
C LEU A 93 6.82 5.84 -1.44
N ARG A 94 6.92 7.13 -1.08
CA ARG A 94 7.88 8.07 -1.70
C ARG A 94 9.32 7.80 -1.28
N HIS A 95 9.55 7.31 -0.06
CA HIS A 95 10.89 7.23 0.53
C HIS A 95 11.43 5.80 0.67
N ASN A 96 10.57 4.80 0.86
CA ASN A 96 10.96 3.43 1.16
C ASN A 96 10.80 2.47 -0.03
N LEU A 97 10.10 2.87 -1.11
CA LEU A 97 9.90 1.99 -2.26
C LEU A 97 11.24 1.54 -2.89
N ARG A 98 12.20 2.46 -3.05
CA ARG A 98 13.54 2.11 -3.55
C ARG A 98 14.22 1.07 -2.67
N PHE A 99 14.14 1.22 -1.35
CA PHE A 99 14.68 0.25 -0.40
C PHE A 99 14.00 -1.12 -0.56
N CYS A 100 12.68 -1.17 -0.74
CA CYS A 100 11.95 -2.41 -0.96
C CYS A 100 12.46 -3.14 -2.22
N LEU A 101 12.62 -2.41 -3.32
CA LEU A 101 13.13 -2.95 -4.59
C LEU A 101 14.56 -3.50 -4.45
N GLN A 102 15.48 -2.69 -3.91
CA GLN A 102 16.89 -3.05 -3.79
C GLN A 102 17.19 -4.17 -2.80
N THR A 103 16.31 -4.39 -1.81
CA THR A 103 16.46 -5.46 -0.80
C THR A 103 15.64 -6.71 -1.11
N ASN A 104 14.96 -6.75 -2.25
CA ASN A 104 14.23 -7.94 -2.70
C ASN A 104 15.22 -9.05 -3.09
N THR A 105 14.87 -10.32 -2.89
CA THR A 105 15.73 -11.46 -3.29
C THR A 105 15.76 -11.73 -4.79
N ASP A 106 14.79 -11.23 -5.55
CA ASP A 106 14.76 -11.36 -7.02
C ASP A 106 15.62 -10.26 -7.65
N GLU A 107 16.72 -10.67 -8.29
CA GLU A 107 17.66 -9.74 -8.93
C GLU A 107 16.99 -8.85 -9.97
N ARG A 108 15.94 -9.33 -10.66
CA ARG A 108 15.20 -8.53 -11.64
C ARG A 108 14.47 -7.36 -10.99
N ILE A 109 13.98 -7.55 -9.76
CA ILE A 109 13.33 -6.49 -8.98
C ILE A 109 14.38 -5.50 -8.46
N GLN A 110 15.55 -5.97 -8.06
CA GLN A 110 16.64 -5.11 -7.56
C GLN A 110 17.14 -4.10 -8.61
N GLN A 111 17.09 -4.46 -9.89
CA GLN A 111 17.49 -3.58 -11.01
C GLN A 111 16.44 -2.54 -11.38
N ILE A 112 15.25 -2.56 -10.77
CA ILE A 112 14.21 -1.57 -11.05
C ILE A 112 14.61 -0.24 -10.41
N GLU A 113 14.71 0.79 -11.24
CA GLU A 113 14.81 2.18 -10.82
C GLU A 113 13.53 2.92 -11.21
N ILE A 114 12.86 3.48 -10.20
CA ILE A 114 11.70 4.36 -10.37
C ILE A 114 12.17 5.77 -10.05
N ASP A 115 12.13 6.66 -11.03
CA ASP A 115 12.48 8.05 -10.80
C ASP A 115 11.41 8.77 -9.96
N ARG A 116 11.84 9.83 -9.29
CA ARG A 116 10.94 10.62 -8.43
C ARG A 116 9.87 11.33 -9.25
N GLU A 117 10.19 11.74 -10.47
CA GLU A 117 9.30 12.51 -11.34
C GLU A 117 8.11 11.67 -11.83
N THR A 118 8.31 10.36 -12.05
CA THR A 118 7.24 9.41 -12.37
C THR A 118 6.43 9.05 -11.12
N LEU A 119 7.09 8.82 -9.99
CA LEU A 119 6.38 8.36 -8.77
C LEU A 119 5.53 9.46 -8.12
N GLN A 120 5.98 10.71 -8.16
CA GLN A 120 5.33 11.83 -7.47
C GLN A 120 3.85 12.04 -7.87
N PRO A 121 3.47 12.17 -9.16
CA PRO A 121 2.07 12.35 -9.56
C PRO A 121 1.23 11.12 -9.20
N ILE A 122 1.76 9.91 -9.38
CA ILE A 122 1.06 8.67 -9.01
C ILE A 122 0.79 8.64 -7.50
N ALA A 123 1.77 9.02 -6.68
CA ALA A 123 1.60 9.09 -5.24
C ALA A 123 0.49 10.10 -4.84
N GLN A 124 0.34 11.21 -5.55
CA GLN A 124 -0.74 12.18 -5.31
C GLN A 124 -2.12 11.62 -5.68
N GLU A 125 -2.24 10.92 -6.81
CA GLU A 125 -3.49 10.26 -7.21
C GLU A 125 -3.89 9.15 -6.24
N VAL A 126 -2.90 8.38 -5.77
CA VAL A 126 -3.08 7.30 -4.79
C VAL A 126 -3.54 7.86 -3.45
N GLU A 127 -2.92 8.94 -2.98
CA GLU A 127 -3.30 9.67 -1.77
C GLU A 127 -4.76 10.14 -1.86
N ALA A 128 -5.12 10.82 -2.96
CA ALA A 128 -6.50 11.28 -3.19
C ALA A 128 -7.49 10.11 -3.21
N LYS A 129 -7.14 8.98 -3.84
CA LYS A 129 -8.00 7.80 -3.90
C LYS A 129 -8.20 7.16 -2.52
N MET A 130 -7.15 7.05 -1.72
CA MET A 130 -7.24 6.52 -0.35
C MET A 130 -8.05 7.45 0.56
N LEU A 131 -7.91 8.77 0.42
CA LEU A 131 -8.73 9.75 1.14
C LEU A 131 -10.21 9.64 0.76
N ALA A 132 -10.53 9.48 -0.52
CA ALA A 132 -11.91 9.26 -0.97
C ALA A 132 -12.52 7.97 -0.39
N PHE A 133 -11.71 6.93 -0.18
CA PHE A 133 -12.15 5.74 0.56
C PHE A 133 -12.33 6.00 2.06
N ALA A 134 -11.43 6.77 2.67
CA ALA A 134 -11.56 7.16 4.07
C ALA A 134 -12.84 7.97 4.34
N ASP A 135 -13.29 8.79 3.39
CA ASP A 135 -14.54 9.54 3.52
C ASP A 135 -15.77 8.63 3.58
N LYS A 136 -15.73 7.42 2.99
CA LYS A 136 -16.79 6.42 3.15
C LYS A 136 -16.98 6.00 4.62
N LEU A 137 -15.91 6.02 5.43
CA LEU A 137 -15.98 5.67 6.86
C LEU A 137 -16.73 6.71 7.70
N ASN A 138 -16.78 7.96 7.24
CA ASN A 138 -17.47 9.04 7.94
C ASN A 138 -18.96 9.12 7.54
N LEU A 139 -19.41 8.30 6.59
CA LEU A 139 -20.77 8.23 6.10
C LEU A 139 -21.58 7.06 6.68
N GLU A 140 -20.95 6.20 7.50
CA GLU A 140 -21.55 5.06 8.23
C GLU A 140 -21.77 5.36 9.73
#